data_AF-A0A318V823-F1
#
_entry.id   AF-A0A318V823-F1
#
_cell.length_a   1.000
_cell.length_b   1.000
_cell.length_c   1.000
_cell.angle_alpha   90.00
_cell.angle_beta   90.00
_cell.angle_gamma   90.00
#
_symmetry.space_group_name_H-M   'P 1'
#
loop_
_entity.id
_entity.type
_entity.pdbx_description
1 polymer ?
#
loop_
_entity_poly.entity_id
_entity_poly.type
_entity_poly.pdbx_seq_one_letter_code
_entity_poly.pdbx_strand_id
1 'polypeptide(L)' 'MTFITAKDFTADRAWAALDIANMNGVTTSLHWTNQPHK' A
#
# COMPACT_ATOMS: atom_id res chain seq x y z
N MET A 1 17.38 0.36 3.39
CA MET A 1 16.54 -0.81 3.77
C MET A 1 15.37 -0.26 4.55
N THR A 2 14.14 -0.57 4.13
CA THR A 2 12.92 -0.03 4.75
C THR A 2 12.03 -1.22 5.15
N PHE A 3 11.52 -1.21 6.38
CA PHE A 3 10.58 -2.21 6.88
C PHE A 3 9.21 -1.56 7.03
N ILE A 4 8.19 -2.18 6.42
CA ILE A 4 6.82 -1.67 6.43
C ILE A 4 5.93 -2.75 7.05
N THR A 5 5.18 -2.38 8.08
CA THR A 5 4.17 -3.25 8.71
C THR A 5 2.79 -2.79 8.27
N ALA A 6 1.99 -3.69 7.72
CA ALA A 6 0.65 -3.34 7.20
C ALA A 6 -0.27 -2.71 8.27
N LYS A 7 -0.12 -3.09 9.54
CA LYS A 7 -0.90 -2.54 10.66
C LYS A 7 -0.59 -1.07 10.98
N ASP A 8 0.65 -0.64 10.74
CA ASP A 8 1.12 0.70 11.07
C ASP A 8 0.99 1.66 9.87
N PHE A 9 0.74 1.11 8.68
CA PHE A 9 0.55 1.88 7.47
C PHE A 9 -0.84 2.54 7.45
N THR A 10 -0.84 3.85 7.23
CA THR A 10 -2.02 4.66 6.88
C THR A 10 -1.67 5.51 5.67
N ALA A 11 -2.68 6.01 4.96
CA ALA A 11 -2.45 6.83 3.78
C ALA A 11 -3.28 8.11 3.81
N ASP A 12 -2.87 9.10 3.01
CA ASP A 12 -3.48 10.45 2.98
C ASP A 12 -4.98 10.42 2.60
N ARG A 13 -5.41 9.37 1.91
CA ARG A 13 -6.81 9.13 1.54
C ARG A 13 -7.14 7.64 1.53
N ALA A 14 -8.42 7.32 1.68
CA ALA A 14 -8.91 5.96 1.46
C ALA A 14 -8.54 5.48 0.04
N TRP A 15 -8.12 4.22 -0.06
CA TRP A 15 -7.68 3.59 -1.31
C TRP A 15 -6.40 4.15 -1.93
N ALA A 16 -5.62 4.93 -1.17
CA ALA A 16 -4.27 5.25 -1.58
C ALA A 16 -3.35 4.03 -1.46
N ALA A 17 -2.35 4.00 -2.34
CA ALA A 17 -1.43 2.91 -2.54
C ALA A 17 0.01 3.39 -2.35
N LEU A 18 0.82 2.56 -1.69
CA LEU A 18 2.27 2.70 -1.65
C LEU A 18 2.90 1.57 -2.44
N ASP A 19 3.73 1.88 -3.43
CA ASP A 19 4.51 0.86 -4.12
C ASP A 19 5.67 0.38 -3.25
N ILE A 20 5.72 -0.93 -3.00
CA ILE A 20 6.70 -1.54 -2.08
C ILE A 20 7.72 -2.42 -2.80
N ALA A 21 7.44 -2.87 -4.03
CA ALA A 21 8.41 -3.60 -4.84
C ALA A 21 8.07 -3.56 -6.33
N ASN A 22 9.09 -3.70 -7.17
CA ASN A 22 8.95 -4.09 -8.58
C ASN A 22 9.90 -5.26 -8.87
N MET A 23 9.37 -6.36 -9.38
CA MET A 23 10.12 -7.58 -9.69
C MET A 23 9.90 -7.92 -11.17
N ASN A 24 10.83 -7.49 -12.02
CA ASN A 24 10.80 -7.72 -13.46
C ASN A 24 9.45 -7.33 -14.11
N GLY A 25 8.93 -6.14 -13.78
CA GLY A 25 7.66 -5.65 -14.32
C GLY A 25 6.42 -6.03 -13.50
N VAL A 26 6.55 -6.87 -12.47
CA VAL A 26 5.49 -7.12 -11.49
C VAL A 26 5.60 -6.13 -10.33
N THR A 27 4.63 -5.22 -10.23
CA THR A 27 4.58 -4.25 -9.13
C THR A 27 3.78 -4.80 -7.95
N THR A 28 4.32 -4.64 -6.74
CA THR A 28 3.62 -4.92 -5.49
C THR A 28 3.33 -3.60 -4.80
N SER A 29 2.06 -3.37 -4.45
CA SER A 29 1.60 -2.16 -3.79
C SER A 29 0.80 -2.49 -2.54
N LEU A 30 0.95 -1.67 -1.49
CA LEU A 30 0.21 -1.76 -0.24
C LEU A 30 -0.91 -0.72 -0.25
N HIS A 31 -2.15 -1.18 -0.25
CA HIS A 31 -3.34 -0.32 -0.17
C HIS A 31 -3.79 -0.15 1.27
N TRP A 32 -4.14 1.07 1.64
CA TRP A 32 -4.84 1.36 2.90
C TRP A 32 -6.21 1.97 2.63
N THR A 33 -7.20 1.52 3.38
CA THR A 33 -8.54 2.09 3.35
C THR A 33 -9.24 1.87 4.68
N ASN A 34 -10.09 2.81 5.06
CA ASN A 34 -11.07 2.69 6.13
C ASN A 34 -12.51 2.78 5.60
N GLN A 35 -12.69 2.67 4.28
CA GLN A 35 -13.97 2.77 3.59
C GLN A 35 -14.21 1.54 2.72
N PRO A 36 -15.47 1.13 2.50
CA PRO A 36 -15.82 0.05 1.60
C PRO A 36 -15.49 0.41 0.14
N HIS A 37 -15.31 -0.62 -0.68
CA HIS A 37 -15.10 -0.44 -2.12
C HIS A 37 -16.45 -0.11 -2.77
N LYS A 38 -16.44 0.78 -3.76
CA LYS A 38 -17.65 1.11 -4.54
C LYS A 38 -17.84 0.15 -5.70
#